data_AF-A0A848KIX7-F1
#
_entry.id   AF-A0A848KIX7-F1
#
_cell.length_a   1.000
_cell.length_b   1.000
_cell.length_c   1.000
_cell.angle_alpha   90.00
_cell.angle_beta   90.00
_cell.angle_gamma   90.00
#
_symmetry.space_group_name_H-M   'P 1'
#
loop_
_entity.id
_entity.type
_entity.pdbx_description
1 polymer ?
#
loop_
_entity_poly.entity_id
_entity_poly.type
_entity_poly.pdbx_seq_one_letter_code
_entity_poly.pdbx_strand_id
1 'polypeptide(L)'
;MRAIAIAAVAAAGVALTNNGTASAGIDGSSSIVDGNGVRIEAQTVDTNISFVPPLDGNPLSREFFHSGRAGFVAADNFDGTITIGYQIGFPATGSGRVYFKAQTPELEVDFGNNFGTPRAALLLSHLIPVAGFEVGASFGPGIVSVDVASGSIKGGSGTIAIGGIHGTVTGVLGQTSIRPYVKVVSSHGDTVVTYGPIFRN
;
A
#
# COMPACT_ATOMS: atom_id res chain seq x y z
N MET A 1 49.67 63.87 19.55
CA MET A 1 48.38 63.84 18.82
C MET A 1 48.44 62.60 17.92
N ARG A 2 47.98 61.44 18.37
CA ARG A 2 46.68 60.83 18.02
C ARG A 2 46.20 61.12 16.59
N ALA A 3 46.46 60.19 15.67
CA ALA A 3 45.58 59.88 14.55
C ALA A 3 45.84 58.44 14.12
N ILE A 4 44.98 57.54 14.58
CA ILE A 4 44.79 56.18 14.06
C ILE A 4 43.93 56.32 12.81
N ALA A 5 44.32 55.69 11.70
CA ALA A 5 43.43 55.45 10.57
C ALA A 5 43.58 54.01 10.11
N ILE A 6 42.52 53.25 10.37
CA ILE A 6 42.31 51.84 10.07
C ILE A 6 41.86 51.73 8.61
N ALA A 7 42.47 50.83 7.83
CA ALA A 7 41.89 50.34 6.58
C ALA A 7 42.27 48.88 6.36
N ALA A 8 41.65 47.98 7.13
CA ALA A 8 41.64 46.55 6.83
C ALA A 8 40.45 46.27 5.90
N VAL A 9 40.72 46.12 4.60
CA VAL A 9 39.73 45.61 3.64
C VAL A 9 39.78 44.09 3.70
N ALA A 10 38.88 43.50 4.48
CA ALA A 10 38.62 42.07 4.43
C ALA A 10 37.72 41.79 3.21
N ALA A 11 38.31 41.33 2.11
CA ALA A 11 37.55 40.76 1.00
C ALA A 11 37.04 39.37 1.41
N ALA A 12 35.81 39.32 1.92
CA ALA A 12 35.07 38.09 2.15
C ALA A 12 34.66 37.48 0.80
N GLY A 13 35.49 36.59 0.26
CA GLY A 13 35.10 35.68 -0.81
C GLY A 13 34.26 34.54 -0.22
N VAL A 14 32.96 34.76 0.00
CA VAL A 14 32.04 33.69 0.35
C VAL A 14 31.84 32.84 -0.91
N ALA A 15 32.48 31.67 -0.93
CA ALA A 15 32.22 30.64 -1.92
C ALA A 15 30.77 30.16 -1.75
N LEU A 16 29.87 30.65 -2.59
CA LEU A 16 28.54 30.09 -2.75
C LEU A 16 28.62 28.84 -3.63
N THR A 17 29.28 27.79 -3.15
CA THR A 17 29.09 26.43 -3.70
C THR A 17 27.95 25.76 -2.94
N ASN A 18 26.75 26.32 -3.08
CA ASN A 18 25.53 25.60 -2.73
C ASN A 18 25.23 24.60 -3.86
N ASN A 19 26.07 23.57 -3.95
CA ASN A 19 25.68 22.32 -4.57
C ASN A 19 24.66 21.69 -3.64
N GLY A 20 23.41 22.13 -3.74
CA GLY A 20 22.27 21.41 -3.22
C GLY A 20 22.14 20.10 -3.99
N THR A 21 22.98 19.11 -3.70
CA THR A 21 22.63 17.73 -3.98
C THR A 21 21.42 17.47 -3.10
N ALA A 22 20.23 17.43 -3.70
CA ALA A 22 19.08 16.85 -3.04
C ALA A 22 19.53 15.48 -2.54
N SER A 23 19.72 15.36 -1.23
CA SER A 23 20.06 14.11 -0.59
C SER A 23 18.83 13.23 -0.75
N ALA A 24 18.81 12.39 -1.78
CA ALA A 24 17.82 11.32 -1.90
C ALA A 24 17.89 10.52 -0.59
N GLY A 25 16.79 10.52 0.15
CA GLY A 25 16.75 9.94 1.49
C GLY A 25 16.73 8.43 1.35
N ILE A 26 17.69 7.74 1.98
CA ILE A 26 17.58 6.29 2.17
C ILE A 26 16.50 6.07 3.23
N ASP A 27 15.36 5.52 2.84
CA ASP A 27 14.23 5.24 3.74
C ASP A 27 14.45 3.98 4.56
N GLY A 28 15.32 3.09 4.09
CA GLY A 28 15.61 1.80 4.70
C GLY A 28 16.80 1.14 4.04
N SER A 29 17.68 0.54 4.83
CA SER A 29 18.83 -0.22 4.35
C SER A 29 19.04 -1.49 5.16
N SER A 30 19.53 -2.51 4.48
CA SER A 30 19.91 -3.79 5.09
C SER A 30 21.07 -4.38 4.32
N SER A 31 21.96 -5.08 5.02
CA SER A 31 23.18 -5.60 4.45
C SER A 31 23.54 -6.96 5.00
N ILE A 32 24.18 -7.76 4.17
CA ILE A 32 24.80 -9.03 4.55
C ILE A 32 26.26 -9.05 4.10
N VAL A 33 27.03 -9.99 4.65
CA VAL A 33 28.34 -10.36 4.12
C VAL A 33 28.18 -11.74 3.50
N ASP A 34 28.56 -11.88 2.23
CA ASP A 34 28.46 -13.14 1.52
C ASP A 34 29.49 -14.18 1.99
N GLY A 35 29.43 -15.39 1.43
CA GLY A 35 30.39 -16.47 1.75
C GLY A 35 31.85 -16.15 1.39
N ASN A 36 32.11 -15.14 0.55
CA ASN A 36 33.44 -14.70 0.12
C ASN A 36 33.94 -13.48 0.91
N GLY A 37 33.18 -12.99 1.90
CA GLY A 37 33.54 -11.83 2.72
C GLY A 37 33.19 -10.48 2.08
N VAL A 38 32.41 -10.46 1.00
CA VAL A 38 31.95 -9.23 0.33
C VAL A 38 30.63 -8.77 0.93
N ARG A 39 30.53 -7.47 1.24
CA ARG A 39 29.31 -6.85 1.73
C ARG A 39 28.35 -6.56 0.57
N ILE A 40 27.09 -6.96 0.73
CA ILE A 40 25.99 -6.63 -0.17
C ILE A 40 24.96 -5.85 0.63
N GLU A 41 24.55 -4.70 0.13
CA GLU A 41 23.55 -3.82 0.76
C GLU A 41 22.41 -3.53 -0.20
N ALA A 42 21.18 -3.65 0.30
CA ALA A 42 19.96 -3.23 -0.38
C ALA A 42 19.39 -1.99 0.29
N GLN A 43 18.86 -1.06 -0.52
CA GLN A 43 18.36 0.23 -0.06
C GLN A 43 17.00 0.54 -0.70
N THR A 44 16.04 1.00 0.10
CA THR A 44 14.84 1.70 -0.37
C THR A 44 15.11 3.20 -0.33
N VAL A 45 14.84 3.91 -1.43
CA VAL A 45 15.17 5.33 -1.58
C VAL A 45 13.99 6.08 -2.17
N ASP A 46 13.67 7.25 -1.59
CA ASP A 46 12.58 8.14 -2.00
C ASP A 46 11.24 7.43 -2.21
N THR A 47 10.91 6.51 -1.31
CA THR A 47 9.75 5.63 -1.40
C THR A 47 8.50 6.39 -1.01
N ASN A 48 7.50 6.38 -1.88
CA ASN A 48 6.21 7.00 -1.65
C ASN A 48 5.08 6.07 -2.09
N ILE A 49 4.12 5.86 -1.20
CA ILE A 49 2.84 5.24 -1.51
C ILE A 49 1.73 6.24 -1.21
N SER A 50 0.98 6.59 -2.25
CA SER A 50 -0.12 7.56 -2.17
C SER A 50 -1.45 6.84 -2.39
N PHE A 51 -2.26 6.75 -1.34
CA PHE A 51 -3.62 6.24 -1.45
C PHE A 51 -4.53 7.25 -2.16
N VAL A 52 -5.41 6.76 -3.02
CA VAL A 52 -6.38 7.55 -3.76
C VAL A 52 -7.80 7.00 -3.56
N PRO A 53 -8.84 7.83 -3.73
CA PRO A 53 -10.20 7.35 -3.79
C PRO A 53 -10.33 6.24 -4.85
N PRO A 54 -10.94 5.08 -4.53
CA PRO A 54 -11.10 3.98 -5.48
C PRO A 54 -11.92 4.40 -6.70
N LEU A 55 -11.43 4.03 -7.88
CA LEU A 55 -12.09 4.34 -9.16
C LEU A 55 -13.44 3.61 -9.32
N ASP A 56 -13.61 2.47 -8.66
CA ASP A 56 -14.85 1.68 -8.64
C ASP A 56 -15.92 2.25 -7.69
N GLY A 57 -15.60 3.29 -6.91
CA GLY A 57 -16.48 3.89 -5.91
C GLY A 57 -16.83 2.94 -4.75
N ASN A 58 -16.15 1.79 -4.64
CA ASN A 58 -16.47 0.79 -3.62
C ASN A 58 -15.80 1.15 -2.28
N PRO A 59 -16.55 1.31 -1.18
CA PRO A 59 -15.98 1.62 0.13
C PRO A 59 -15.09 0.50 0.69
N LEU A 60 -15.19 -0.72 0.14
CA LEU A 60 -14.33 -1.86 0.50
C LEU A 60 -13.09 -1.97 -0.39
N SER A 61 -12.93 -1.10 -1.38
CA SER A 61 -11.73 -1.05 -2.22
C SER A 61 -10.73 -0.06 -1.64
N ARG A 62 -9.43 -0.33 -1.85
CA ARG A 62 -8.31 0.58 -1.58
C ARG A 62 -7.45 0.63 -2.82
N GLU A 63 -7.12 1.84 -3.22
CA GLU A 63 -6.34 2.11 -4.42
C GLU A 63 -5.16 3.01 -4.07
N PHE A 64 -4.01 2.76 -4.67
CA PHE A 64 -2.79 3.51 -4.38
C PHE A 64 -1.82 3.51 -5.55
N PHE A 65 -0.89 4.47 -5.52
CA PHE A 65 0.26 4.55 -6.43
C PHE A 65 1.56 4.40 -5.66
N HIS A 66 2.47 3.56 -6.16
CA HIS A 66 3.80 3.34 -5.63
C HIS A 66 4.85 3.97 -6.54
N SER A 67 5.70 4.81 -5.96
CA SER A 67 6.90 5.37 -6.59
C SER A 67 8.07 5.24 -5.64
N GLY A 68 9.29 5.15 -6.18
CA GLY A 68 10.49 5.04 -5.37
C GLY A 68 11.64 4.43 -6.16
N ARG A 69 12.75 4.22 -5.47
CA ARG A 69 13.97 3.64 -6.04
C ARG A 69 14.46 2.49 -5.19
N ALA A 70 14.98 1.48 -5.87
CA ALA A 70 15.71 0.38 -5.30
C ALA A 70 17.20 0.60 -5.53
N GLY A 71 17.95 0.84 -4.46
CA GLY A 71 19.39 0.99 -4.49
C GLY A 71 20.10 -0.29 -4.05
N PHE A 72 21.33 -0.46 -4.53
CA PHE A 72 22.25 -1.47 -4.02
C PHE A 72 23.67 -0.92 -3.93
N VAL A 73 24.44 -1.49 -2.99
CA VAL A 73 25.90 -1.27 -2.85
C VAL A 73 26.56 -2.64 -2.65
N ALA A 74 27.62 -2.90 -3.42
CA ALA A 74 28.35 -4.17 -3.45
C ALA A 74 29.82 -3.95 -3.90
N ALA A 75 30.56 -5.03 -4.17
CA ALA A 75 31.88 -4.95 -4.80
C ALA A 75 31.80 -4.67 -6.32
N ASP A 76 32.87 -4.16 -6.91
CA ASP A 76 32.91 -3.74 -8.33
C ASP A 76 32.63 -4.87 -9.33
N ASN A 77 32.91 -6.12 -8.97
CA ASN A 77 32.65 -7.29 -9.79
C ASN A 77 31.33 -8.01 -9.44
N PHE A 78 30.45 -7.35 -8.67
CA PHE A 78 29.16 -7.92 -8.30
C PHE A 78 28.28 -8.13 -9.53
N ASP A 79 27.54 -9.24 -9.52
CA ASP A 79 26.50 -9.60 -10.48
C ASP A 79 25.33 -10.19 -9.71
N GLY A 80 24.12 -9.74 -10.01
CA GLY A 80 22.93 -10.20 -9.32
C GLY A 80 21.64 -9.65 -9.91
N THR A 81 20.55 -9.82 -9.17
CA THR A 81 19.22 -9.32 -9.52
C THR A 81 18.68 -8.48 -8.36
N ILE A 82 18.20 -7.29 -8.68
CA ILE A 82 17.46 -6.45 -7.74
C ILE A 82 15.96 -6.55 -8.06
N THR A 83 15.15 -6.52 -7.02
CA THR A 83 13.69 -6.55 -7.12
C THR A 83 13.12 -5.52 -6.16
N ILE A 84 12.17 -4.72 -6.63
CA ILE A 84 11.38 -3.80 -5.83
C ILE A 84 9.94 -4.29 -5.77
N GLY A 85 9.33 -4.18 -4.60
CA GLY A 85 7.98 -4.65 -4.38
C GLY A 85 7.35 -4.04 -3.14
N TYR A 86 6.19 -4.55 -2.78
CA TYR A 86 5.52 -4.21 -1.52
C TYR A 86 4.75 -5.39 -0.94
N GLN A 87 4.59 -5.37 0.37
CA GLN A 87 3.70 -6.23 1.11
C GLN A 87 2.40 -5.50 1.42
N ILE A 88 1.27 -6.18 1.29
CA ILE A 88 -0.05 -5.68 1.66
C ILE A 88 -0.57 -6.54 2.82
N GLY A 89 -1.13 -5.88 3.83
CA GLY A 89 -1.83 -6.56 4.92
C GLY A 89 -3.07 -5.79 5.35
N PHE A 90 -4.16 -6.53 5.60
CA PHE A 90 -5.41 -6.00 6.13
C PHE A 90 -6.11 -7.06 7.01
N PRO A 91 -6.86 -6.64 8.05
CA PRO A 91 -7.27 -7.55 9.12
C PRO A 91 -8.45 -8.46 8.75
N ALA A 92 -9.37 -7.98 7.92
CA ALA A 92 -10.59 -8.71 7.58
C ALA A 92 -11.00 -8.48 6.13
N THR A 93 -11.71 -9.46 5.56
CA THR A 93 -12.31 -9.35 4.23
C THR A 93 -13.84 -9.46 4.32
N GLY A 94 -14.53 -8.61 3.56
CA GLY A 94 -15.98 -8.55 3.50
C GLY A 94 -16.50 -9.06 2.16
N SER A 95 -17.41 -10.03 2.20
CA SER A 95 -18.22 -10.43 1.05
C SER A 95 -19.67 -10.06 1.34
N GLY A 96 -20.20 -9.09 0.57
CA GLY A 96 -21.59 -8.65 0.68
C GLY A 96 -22.47 -9.44 -0.29
N ARG A 97 -23.57 -10.02 0.21
CA ARG A 97 -24.66 -10.55 -0.63
C ARG A 97 -25.90 -9.69 -0.42
N VAL A 98 -26.41 -9.10 -1.49
CA VAL A 98 -27.69 -8.39 -1.48
C VAL A 98 -28.80 -9.41 -1.73
N TYR A 99 -29.81 -9.45 -0.86
CA TYR A 99 -31.00 -10.27 -1.11
C TYR A 99 -32.26 -9.40 -1.16
N PHE A 100 -33.08 -9.67 -2.17
CA PHE A 100 -34.39 -9.08 -2.32
C PHE A 100 -35.43 -10.15 -1.98
N LYS A 101 -36.11 -10.01 -0.84
CA LYS A 101 -37.27 -10.84 -0.52
C LYS A 101 -38.52 -10.09 -0.97
N ALA A 102 -38.91 -10.31 -2.22
CA ALA A 102 -40.23 -9.92 -2.69
C ALA A 102 -41.21 -11.03 -2.30
N GLN A 103 -41.92 -10.86 -1.18
CA GLN A 103 -43.08 -11.70 -0.87
C GLN A 103 -44.28 -11.10 -1.59
N THR A 104 -44.91 -11.88 -2.46
CA THR A 104 -46.16 -11.47 -3.11
C THR A 104 -47.27 -11.39 -2.05
N PRO A 105 -48.13 -10.37 -2.09
CA PRO A 105 -49.23 -10.27 -1.13
C PRO A 105 -50.09 -11.53 -1.21
N GLU A 106 -50.27 -12.19 -0.07
CA GLU A 106 -51.26 -13.25 0.06
C GLU A 106 -52.53 -12.65 0.67
N LEU A 107 -53.66 -12.95 0.04
CA LEU A 107 -54.98 -12.50 0.46
C LEU A 107 -55.60 -13.61 1.30
N GLU A 108 -55.62 -13.44 2.62
CA GLU A 108 -56.26 -14.41 3.51
C GLU A 108 -57.68 -13.92 3.83
N VAL A 109 -58.66 -14.80 3.62
CA VAL A 109 -60.08 -14.54 3.93
C VAL A 109 -60.44 -15.42 5.12
N ASP A 110 -60.60 -14.80 6.29
CA ASP A 110 -61.07 -15.51 7.48
C ASP A 110 -62.61 -15.51 7.51
N PHE A 111 -63.18 -16.71 7.54
CA PHE A 111 -64.62 -16.94 7.74
C PHE A 111 -64.88 -17.37 9.19
N GLY A 112 -64.77 -16.41 10.12
CA GLY A 112 -65.11 -16.63 11.52
C GLY A 112 -66.62 -16.60 11.76
N ASN A 113 -67.22 -17.74 12.14
CA ASN A 113 -68.61 -17.80 12.60
C ASN A 113 -68.72 -17.38 14.07
N ASN A 114 -68.79 -16.07 14.33
CA ASN A 114 -69.24 -15.57 15.63
C ASN A 114 -70.74 -15.25 15.57
N PHE A 115 -71.53 -16.05 16.29
CA PHE A 115 -72.96 -15.93 16.59
C PHE A 115 -73.71 -14.79 15.87
N GLY A 116 -74.35 -15.11 14.73
CA GLY A 116 -75.50 -14.37 14.19
C GLY A 116 -75.25 -13.38 13.05
N THR A 117 -74.00 -13.05 12.71
CA THR A 117 -73.71 -12.21 11.53
C THR A 117 -72.46 -12.70 10.79
N PRO A 118 -72.54 -13.05 9.49
CA PRO A 118 -71.34 -13.38 8.73
C PRO A 118 -70.47 -12.11 8.60
N ARG A 119 -69.26 -12.15 9.13
CA ARG A 119 -68.23 -11.12 8.92
C ARG A 119 -67.11 -11.76 8.12
N ALA A 120 -66.88 -11.29 6.89
CA ALA A 120 -65.67 -11.59 6.14
C ALA A 120 -64.60 -10.55 6.54
N ALA A 121 -63.49 -11.01 7.12
CA ALA A 121 -62.34 -10.16 7.40
C ALA A 121 -61.27 -10.42 6.33
N LEU A 122 -60.86 -9.36 5.63
CA LEU A 122 -59.79 -9.43 4.65
C LEU A 122 -58.49 -9.08 5.34
N LEU A 123 -57.62 -10.06 5.57
CA LEU A 123 -56.31 -9.84 6.17
C LEU A 123 -55.27 -9.75 5.05
N LEU A 124 -54.58 -8.61 5.03
CA LEU A 124 -53.56 -8.29 4.05
C LEU A 124 -52.19 -8.44 4.74
N SER A 125 -51.54 -9.58 4.52
CA SER A 125 -50.26 -9.92 5.16
C SER A 125 -49.09 -9.57 4.25
N HIS A 126 -48.05 -8.90 4.79
CA HIS A 126 -46.76 -8.61 4.13
C HIS A 126 -46.79 -7.72 2.87
N LEU A 127 -47.21 -6.45 3.02
CA LEU A 127 -47.31 -5.49 1.92
C LEU A 127 -46.01 -4.77 1.51
N ILE A 128 -44.94 -4.93 2.27
CA ILE A 128 -43.71 -4.15 2.08
C ILE A 128 -42.59 -5.08 1.62
N PRO A 129 -42.06 -4.91 0.40
CA PRO A 129 -40.88 -5.67 -0.03
C PRO A 129 -39.71 -5.37 0.91
N VAL A 130 -39.10 -6.41 1.47
CA VAL A 130 -37.95 -6.28 2.37
C VAL A 130 -36.68 -6.52 1.55
N ALA A 131 -35.92 -5.45 1.34
CA ALA A 131 -34.54 -5.55 0.89
C ALA A 131 -33.63 -5.69 2.11
N GLY A 132 -32.77 -6.70 2.12
CA GLY A 132 -31.80 -6.92 3.19
C GLY A 132 -30.40 -7.09 2.64
N PHE A 133 -29.42 -6.77 3.48
CA PHE A 133 -28.01 -6.91 3.18
C PHE A 133 -27.37 -7.86 4.20
N GLU A 134 -26.68 -8.90 3.74
CA GLU A 134 -25.89 -9.76 4.60
C GLU A 134 -24.41 -9.47 4.35
N VAL A 135 -23.71 -9.00 5.39
CA VAL A 135 -22.25 -8.84 5.38
C VAL A 135 -21.64 -10.11 5.99
N GLY A 136 -20.92 -10.90 5.20
CA GLY A 136 -20.01 -11.91 5.73
C GLY A 136 -18.64 -11.28 5.95
N ALA A 137 -18.16 -11.21 7.19
CA ALA A 137 -16.79 -10.83 7.51
C ALA A 137 -15.95 -12.09 7.81
N SER A 138 -14.81 -12.21 7.16
CA SER A 138 -13.82 -13.27 7.42
C SER A 138 -12.46 -12.65 7.72
N PHE A 139 -11.51 -13.46 8.20
CA PHE A 139 -10.12 -13.01 8.39
C PHE A 139 -9.50 -12.60 7.05
N GLY A 140 -8.66 -11.56 7.08
CA GLY A 140 -7.88 -11.15 5.93
C GLY A 140 -6.88 -12.24 5.52
N PRO A 141 -6.26 -12.14 4.32
CA PRO A 141 -5.37 -13.16 3.77
C PRO A 141 -4.00 -13.24 4.46
N GLY A 142 -3.77 -12.49 5.53
CA GLY A 142 -2.45 -12.29 6.13
C GLY A 142 -1.65 -11.22 5.37
N ILE A 143 -0.35 -11.45 5.21
CA ILE A 143 0.56 -10.54 4.48
C ILE A 143 0.84 -11.14 3.11
N VAL A 144 0.57 -10.36 2.06
CA VAL A 144 0.81 -10.75 0.66
C VAL A 144 1.93 -9.89 0.09
N SER A 145 2.97 -10.51 -0.47
CA SER A 145 4.07 -9.81 -1.16
C SER A 145 3.82 -9.74 -2.65
N VAL A 146 4.11 -8.59 -3.26
CA VAL A 146 4.01 -8.35 -4.70
C VAL A 146 5.34 -7.78 -5.19
N ASP A 147 6.03 -8.54 -6.04
CA ASP A 147 7.19 -8.06 -6.79
C ASP A 147 6.68 -7.16 -7.95
N VAL A 148 7.10 -5.91 -7.98
CA VAL A 148 6.64 -4.89 -8.95
C VAL A 148 7.55 -4.84 -10.16
N ALA A 149 8.85 -4.78 -9.93
CA ALA A 149 9.86 -4.74 -10.98
C ALA A 149 11.11 -5.47 -10.52
N SER A 150 11.79 -6.10 -11.47
CA SER A 150 13.08 -6.76 -11.26
C SER A 150 14.03 -6.46 -12.41
N GLY A 151 15.33 -6.52 -12.14
CA GLY A 151 16.35 -6.29 -13.15
C GLY A 151 17.71 -6.85 -12.74
N SER A 152 18.50 -7.25 -13.73
CA SER A 152 19.89 -7.63 -13.53
C SER A 152 20.73 -6.40 -13.22
N ILE A 153 21.62 -6.52 -12.23
CA ILE A 153 22.50 -5.47 -11.77
C ILE A 153 23.94 -5.96 -11.75
N LYS A 154 24.87 -5.06 -12.05
CA LYS A 154 26.31 -5.31 -12.03
C LYS A 154 27.05 -4.11 -11.49
N GLY A 155 28.24 -4.32 -10.95
CA GLY A 155 29.09 -3.25 -10.43
C GLY A 155 28.91 -2.98 -8.93
N GLY A 156 29.67 -2.03 -8.39
CA GLY A 156 29.70 -1.76 -6.94
C GLY A 156 28.52 -0.95 -6.40
N SER A 157 27.72 -0.31 -7.25
CA SER A 157 26.48 0.34 -6.83
C SER A 157 25.57 0.64 -8.01
N GLY A 158 24.29 0.88 -7.73
CA GLY A 158 23.33 1.34 -8.73
C GLY A 158 21.92 1.47 -8.16
N THR A 159 21.03 2.01 -8.97
CA THR A 159 19.62 2.20 -8.59
C THR A 159 18.68 1.86 -9.74
N ILE A 160 17.54 1.23 -9.44
CA ILE A 160 16.39 1.12 -10.35
C ILE A 160 15.26 1.99 -9.80
N ALA A 161 14.60 2.76 -10.66
CA ALA A 161 13.49 3.63 -10.28
C ALA A 161 12.16 3.09 -10.81
N ILE A 162 11.10 3.22 -10.01
CA ILE A 162 9.72 3.02 -10.42
C ILE A 162 8.91 4.28 -10.10
N GLY A 163 7.90 4.56 -10.91
CA GLY A 163 7.05 5.73 -10.73
C GLY A 163 5.63 5.46 -11.19
N GLY A 164 4.66 5.87 -10.38
CA GLY A 164 3.24 5.78 -10.71
C GLY A 164 2.73 4.34 -10.87
N ILE A 165 3.33 3.36 -10.20
CA ILE A 165 2.87 1.97 -10.26
C ILE A 165 1.54 1.88 -9.52
N HIS A 166 0.50 1.46 -10.24
CA HIS A 166 -0.85 1.33 -9.70
C HIS A 166 -1.02 0.02 -8.91
N GLY A 167 -1.68 0.11 -7.76
CA GLY A 167 -2.07 -1.03 -6.94
C GLY A 167 -3.50 -0.88 -6.44
N THR A 168 -4.23 -1.99 -6.39
CA THR A 168 -5.60 -2.05 -5.87
C THR A 168 -5.83 -3.33 -5.08
N VAL A 169 -6.65 -3.23 -4.03
CA VAL A 169 -7.14 -4.36 -3.24
C VAL A 169 -8.60 -4.12 -2.88
N THR A 170 -9.43 -5.16 -2.98
CA THR A 170 -10.87 -5.07 -2.75
C THR A 170 -11.33 -6.05 -1.67
N GLY A 171 -12.54 -5.81 -1.16
CA GLY A 171 -13.11 -6.55 -0.04
C GLY A 171 -12.47 -6.21 1.30
N VAL A 172 -11.72 -5.11 1.42
CA VAL A 172 -11.01 -4.74 2.64
C VAL A 172 -11.99 -4.27 3.71
N LEU A 173 -11.96 -4.94 4.87
CA LEU A 173 -12.55 -4.46 6.11
C LEU A 173 -11.42 -4.05 7.07
N GLY A 174 -11.41 -2.75 7.43
CA GLY A 174 -10.40 -2.15 8.30
C GLY A 174 -9.30 -1.40 7.54
N GLN A 175 -8.19 -1.14 8.25
CA GLN A 175 -7.04 -0.41 7.73
C GLN A 175 -6.15 -1.32 6.89
N THR A 176 -5.76 -0.84 5.71
CA THR A 176 -4.75 -1.48 4.87
C THR A 176 -3.39 -0.88 5.18
N SER A 177 -2.41 -1.74 5.44
CA SER A 177 -1.01 -1.38 5.57
C SER A 177 -0.23 -1.89 4.36
N ILE A 178 0.63 -1.04 3.81
CA ILE A 178 1.53 -1.38 2.72
C ILE A 178 2.97 -1.17 3.20
N ARG A 179 3.83 -2.17 3.02
CA ARG A 179 5.25 -2.11 3.35
C ARG A 179 6.10 -2.36 2.11
N PRO A 180 6.76 -1.34 1.55
CA PRO A 180 7.65 -1.51 0.42
C PRO A 180 8.91 -2.28 0.84
N TYR A 181 9.48 -3.02 -0.09
CA TYR A 181 10.75 -3.72 0.11
C TYR A 181 11.61 -3.70 -1.15
N VAL A 182 12.91 -3.86 -0.91
CA VAL A 182 13.91 -4.08 -1.95
C VAL A 182 14.66 -5.35 -1.60
N LYS A 183 14.78 -6.23 -2.59
CA LYS A 183 15.43 -7.54 -2.49
C LYS A 183 16.57 -7.58 -3.50
N VAL A 184 17.79 -7.83 -3.03
CA VAL A 184 18.97 -8.06 -3.88
C VAL A 184 19.39 -9.51 -3.72
N VAL A 185 19.55 -10.20 -4.83
CA VAL A 185 19.99 -11.60 -4.91
C VAL A 185 21.30 -11.63 -5.71
N SER A 186 22.39 -12.13 -5.11
CA SER A 186 23.65 -12.35 -5.82
C SER A 186 23.53 -13.49 -6.82
N SER A 187 24.40 -13.52 -7.82
CA SER A 187 24.52 -14.67 -8.75
C SER A 187 24.88 -15.99 -8.05
N HIS A 188 25.41 -15.93 -6.83
CA HIS A 188 25.71 -17.08 -5.98
C HIS A 188 24.54 -17.49 -5.07
N GLY A 189 23.44 -16.72 -5.05
CA GLY A 189 22.22 -16.99 -4.29
C GLY A 189 22.08 -16.26 -2.96
N ASP A 190 23.08 -15.47 -2.55
CA ASP A 190 23.01 -14.66 -1.33
C ASP A 190 21.92 -13.60 -1.48
N THR A 191 21.02 -13.53 -0.50
CA THR A 191 19.84 -12.68 -0.59
C THR A 191 19.78 -11.72 0.59
N VAL A 192 19.68 -10.43 0.29
CA VAL A 192 19.40 -9.38 1.29
C VAL A 192 18.11 -8.68 0.94
N VAL A 193 17.27 -8.48 1.96
CA VAL A 193 16.01 -7.75 1.84
C VAL A 193 16.03 -6.60 2.83
N THR A 194 15.71 -5.41 2.36
CA THR A 194 15.41 -4.25 3.20
C THR A 194 13.94 -3.89 3.07
N TYR A 195 13.39 -3.33 4.14
CA TYR A 195 12.01 -2.87 4.19
C TYR A 195 12.00 -1.37 4.46
N GLY A 196 11.15 -0.66 3.72
CA GLY A 196 10.91 0.76 3.92
C GLY A 196 9.82 1.03 4.96
N PRO A 197 9.44 2.31 5.14
CA PRO A 197 8.38 2.71 6.07
C PRO A 197 7.03 2.13 5.67
N ILE A 198 6.16 1.92 6.68
CA ILE A 198 4.80 1.41 6.45
C ILE A 198 3.88 2.58 6.11
N PHE A 199 3.14 2.42 5.01
CA PHE A 199 2.09 3.35 4.59
C PHE A 199 0.73 2.78 4.93
N ARG A 200 -0.18 3.66 5.35
CA ARG A 200 -1.51 3.28 5.83
C ARG A 200 -2.56 4.22 5.24
N ASN A 201 -3.72 3.67 4.95
CA ASN A 201 -4.90 4.43 4.53
C ASN A 201 -5.74 4.89 5.72
#